data_AF-A0A323VTS0-F1
#
_entry.id   AF-A0A323VTS0-F1
#
_cell.length_a   1.000
_cell.length_b   1.000
_cell.length_c   1.000
_cell.angle_alpha   90.00
_cell.angle_beta   90.00
_cell.angle_gamma   90.00
#
_symmetry.space_group_name_H-M   'P 1'
#
loop_
_entity.id
_entity.type
_entity.pdbx_description
1 polymer ?
#
loop_
_entity_poly.entity_id
_entity_poly.type
_entity_poly.pdbx_seq_one_letter_code
_entity_poly.pdbx_strand_id
1 'polypeptide(L)'
;YRVAGWFAAGPAPGETGPAVLAGHVDDRTGPAVFFRLEELTAGDEVRVTGADGQLVTFTVTRVASYPKDAFATAEVYGPTTGAELRLITCGGTFDRSRRSYTDNVVVFATAR
;
A
#
# COMPACT_ATOMS: atom_id res chain seq x y z
N TYR A 1 -2.55 -11.73 -10.62
CA TYR A 1 -2.94 -10.30 -10.70
C TYR A 1 -1.71 -9.41 -10.91
N ARG A 2 -1.69 -8.55 -11.94
CA ARG A 2 -0.48 -7.77 -12.33
C ARG A 2 -0.57 -6.26 -12.15
N VAL A 3 -1.69 -5.74 -11.67
CA VAL A 3 -1.92 -4.29 -11.52
C VAL A 3 -2.34 -3.98 -10.09
N ALA A 4 -1.90 -2.83 -9.58
CA ALA A 4 -2.43 -2.21 -8.38
C ALA A 4 -3.54 -1.22 -8.75
N GLY A 5 -4.49 -1.01 -7.86
CA GLY A 5 -5.56 -0.02 -7.99
C GLY A 5 -5.36 1.14 -7.03
N TRP A 6 -5.62 2.35 -7.49
CA TRP A 6 -5.67 3.55 -6.63
C TRP A 6 -7.08 3.75 -6.07
N PHE A 7 -7.16 4.11 -4.79
CA PHE A 7 -8.40 4.49 -4.14
C PHE A 7 -8.79 5.92 -4.50
N ALA A 8 -9.59 6.06 -5.57
CA ALA A 8 -9.94 7.34 -6.18
C ALA A 8 -10.81 8.29 -5.33
N ALA A 9 -11.31 7.86 -4.16
CA ALA A 9 -12.00 8.75 -3.23
C ALA A 9 -11.03 9.47 -2.27
N GLY A 10 -9.73 9.14 -2.31
CA GLY A 10 -8.68 9.85 -1.59
C GLY A 10 -7.83 10.74 -2.51
N PRO A 11 -6.77 11.37 -1.97
CA PRO A 11 -5.83 12.18 -2.73
C PRO A 11 -5.16 11.41 -3.87
N ALA A 12 -4.87 12.09 -4.97
CA ALA A 12 -3.99 11.55 -6.00
C ALA A 12 -2.54 11.50 -5.49
N PRO A 13 -1.71 10.56 -5.97
CA PRO A 13 -0.28 10.52 -5.62
C PRO A 13 0.39 11.88 -5.88
N GLY A 14 0.91 12.51 -4.82
CA GLY A 14 1.55 13.83 -4.86
C GLY A 14 0.70 14.97 -4.30
N GLU A 15 -0.61 14.77 -4.13
CA GLU A 15 -1.47 15.72 -3.41
C GLU A 15 -1.32 15.58 -1.90
N THR A 16 -1.66 16.63 -1.14
CA THR A 16 -1.68 16.60 0.33
C THR A 16 -2.62 15.51 0.84
N GLY A 17 -2.12 14.68 1.75
CA GLY A 17 -2.82 13.52 2.28
C GLY A 17 -2.24 12.19 1.79
N PRO A 18 -2.78 11.05 2.27
CA PRO A 18 -2.32 9.74 1.86
C PRO A 18 -3.00 9.27 0.56
N ALA A 19 -2.24 9.19 -0.52
CA ALA A 19 -2.65 8.42 -1.69
C ALA A 19 -2.56 6.91 -1.38
N VAL A 20 -3.62 6.15 -1.62
CA VAL A 20 -3.68 4.72 -1.27
C VAL A 20 -3.75 3.85 -2.52
N LEU A 21 -2.76 2.98 -2.69
CA LEU A 21 -2.72 1.97 -3.74
C LEU A 21 -2.81 0.57 -3.12
N ALA A 22 -3.74 -0.24 -3.62
CA ALA A 22 -3.95 -1.60 -3.17
C ALA A 22 -3.65 -2.61 -4.28
N GLY A 23 -3.05 -3.73 -3.91
CA GLY A 23 -2.71 -4.80 -4.83
C GLY A 23 -2.75 -6.16 -4.14
N HIS A 24 -2.85 -7.22 -4.94
CA HIS A 24 -2.80 -8.59 -4.42
C HIS A 24 -1.36 -8.99 -4.08
N VAL A 25 -1.20 -9.79 -3.02
CA VAL A 25 0.05 -10.47 -2.67
C VAL A 25 0.28 -11.65 -3.59
N ASP A 26 -0.74 -12.49 -3.78
CA ASP A 26 -0.70 -13.65 -4.66
C ASP A 26 -2.11 -14.02 -5.17
N ASP A 27 -2.15 -15.07 -5.99
CA ASP A 27 -3.36 -15.80 -6.32
C ASP A 27 -3.05 -17.31 -6.51
N ARG A 28 -4.04 -18.08 -6.99
CA ARG A 28 -3.90 -19.53 -7.20
C ARG A 28 -2.82 -19.91 -8.22
N THR A 29 -2.35 -18.98 -9.02
CA THR A 29 -1.32 -19.17 -10.05
C THR A 29 0.06 -18.72 -9.59
N GLY A 30 0.16 -18.05 -8.43
CA GLY A 30 1.42 -17.63 -7.82
C GLY A 30 1.47 -16.15 -7.43
N PRO A 31 2.68 -15.59 -7.31
CA PRO A 31 2.91 -14.19 -6.93
C PRO A 31 2.12 -13.16 -7.75
N ALA A 32 1.64 -12.10 -7.10
CA ALA A 32 0.96 -10.97 -7.72
C ALA A 32 1.77 -9.66 -7.56
N VAL A 33 1.18 -8.54 -7.99
CA VAL A 33 1.84 -7.22 -8.10
C VAL A 33 2.56 -6.77 -6.82
N PHE A 34 2.03 -7.12 -5.64
CA PHE A 34 2.58 -6.74 -4.34
C PHE A 34 3.10 -7.95 -3.53
N PHE A 35 3.49 -9.02 -4.20
CA PHE A 35 4.04 -10.22 -3.54
C PHE A 35 5.23 -9.90 -2.61
N ARG A 36 6.12 -9.00 -3.03
CA ARG A 36 7.34 -8.63 -2.29
C ARG A 36 7.19 -7.34 -1.49
N LEU A 37 5.96 -6.86 -1.30
CA LEU A 37 5.74 -5.54 -0.69
C LEU A 37 6.26 -5.45 0.76
N GLU A 38 6.19 -6.56 1.50
CA GLU A 38 6.69 -6.66 2.87
C GLU A 38 8.22 -6.60 2.98
N GLU A 39 8.94 -6.79 1.87
CA GLU A 39 10.41 -6.74 1.85
C GLU A 39 10.96 -5.30 1.82
N LEU A 40 10.10 -4.30 1.58
CA LEU A 40 10.51 -2.91 1.60
C LEU A 40 10.93 -2.46 2.99
N THR A 41 11.86 -1.51 3.04
CA THR A 41 12.42 -0.96 4.27
C THR A 41 12.51 0.56 4.19
N ALA A 42 12.68 1.21 5.34
CA ALA A 42 12.83 2.66 5.40
C ALA A 42 14.01 3.11 4.53
N GLY A 43 13.80 4.11 3.68
CA GLY A 43 14.78 4.61 2.72
C GLY A 43 14.58 4.12 1.28
N ASP A 44 13.84 3.02 1.08
CA ASP A 44 13.52 2.54 -0.27
C ASP A 44 12.68 3.57 -1.04
N GLU A 45 12.83 3.59 -2.37
CA GLU A 45 12.18 4.56 -3.23
C GLU A 45 10.97 3.95 -3.94
N VAL A 46 9.85 4.67 -3.93
CA VAL A 46 8.65 4.32 -4.71
C VAL A 46 8.37 5.44 -5.71
N ARG A 47 8.30 5.08 -6.98
CA ARG A 47 8.00 5.99 -8.10
C ARG A 47 6.59 5.75 -8.60
N VAL A 48 5.77 6.79 -8.62
CA VAL A 48 4.41 6.72 -9.15
C VAL A 48 4.29 7.71 -10.30
N THR A 49 3.92 7.21 -11.48
CA THR A 49 3.63 8.05 -12.64
C THR A 49 2.13 8.22 -12.77
N GLY A 50 1.66 9.46 -12.70
CA GLY A 50 0.26 9.84 -12.89
C GLY A 50 -0.20 9.66 -14.34
N ALA A 51 -1.52 9.75 -14.56
CA ALA A 51 -2.10 9.69 -15.90
C ALA A 51 -1.71 10.90 -16.77
N ASP A 52 -1.33 12.00 -16.13
CA ASP A 52 -0.77 13.21 -16.75
C ASP A 52 0.72 13.08 -17.11
N GLY A 53 1.34 11.94 -16.81
CA GLY A 53 2.75 11.66 -17.03
C GLY A 53 3.69 12.24 -15.96
N GLN A 54 3.18 12.91 -14.93
CA GLN A 54 4.00 13.43 -13.85
C GLN A 54 4.53 12.28 -12.98
N LEU A 55 5.82 12.35 -12.66
CA LEU A 55 6.47 11.39 -11.77
C LEU A 55 6.57 11.97 -10.36
N VAL A 56 5.99 11.27 -9.40
CA VAL A 56 6.17 11.57 -7.98
C VAL A 56 7.02 10.49 -7.34
N THR A 57 8.05 10.91 -6.61
CA THR A 57 8.96 10.01 -5.90
C THR A 57 8.69 10.09 -4.42
N PHE A 58 8.47 8.93 -3.81
CA PHE A 58 8.26 8.76 -2.37
C PHE A 58 9.42 7.99 -1.76
N THR A 59 9.74 8.29 -0.51
CA THR A 59 10.67 7.50 0.30
C THR A 59 9.88 6.73 1.34
N VAL A 60 10.06 5.42 1.38
CA VAL A 60 9.48 4.55 2.41
C VAL A 60 9.97 5.01 3.77
N THR A 61 9.04 5.22 4.70
CA THR A 61 9.34 5.59 6.08
C THR A 61 9.24 4.40 7.02
N ARG A 62 8.29 3.49 6.78
CA ARG A 62 8.14 2.22 7.51
C ARG A 62 7.20 1.26 6.80
N VAL A 63 7.25 -0.01 7.23
CA VAL A 63 6.29 -1.06 6.89
C VAL A 63 5.63 -1.55 8.17
N ALA A 64 4.33 -1.80 8.15
CA ALA A 64 3.58 -2.35 9.29
C ALA A 64 2.58 -3.41 8.83
N SER A 65 2.35 -4.40 9.69
CA SER A 65 1.27 -5.39 9.54
C SER A 65 0.17 -5.08 10.53
N TYR A 66 -1.09 -5.14 10.07
CA TYR A 66 -2.26 -4.97 10.93
C TYR A 66 -3.20 -6.17 10.75
N PRO A 67 -3.66 -6.80 11.84
CA PRO A 67 -4.77 -7.75 11.78
C PRO A 67 -5.98 -7.13 11.08
N LYS A 68 -6.67 -7.89 10.23
CA LYS A 68 -7.81 -7.36 9.47
C LYS A 68 -8.99 -6.93 10.34
N ASP A 69 -9.13 -7.52 11.53
CA ASP A 69 -10.17 -7.17 12.52
C ASP A 69 -9.80 -5.97 13.41
N ALA A 70 -8.53 -5.55 13.39
CA ALA A 70 -7.99 -4.41 14.13
C ALA A 70 -7.24 -3.43 13.22
N PHE A 71 -7.67 -3.32 11.95
CA PHE A 71 -7.00 -2.49 10.95
C PHE A 71 -7.01 -1.01 11.36
N ALA A 72 -5.82 -0.39 11.39
CA ALA A 72 -5.61 1.00 11.84
C ALA A 72 -6.10 2.03 10.82
N THR A 73 -7.41 2.06 10.57
CA THR A 73 -8.06 2.87 9.52
C THR A 73 -7.69 4.36 9.62
N ALA A 74 -7.70 4.92 10.83
CA ALA A 74 -7.37 6.34 11.05
C ALA A 74 -5.91 6.67 10.69
N GLU A 75 -4.98 5.75 10.93
CA GLU A 75 -3.56 5.94 10.60
C GLU A 75 -3.29 5.76 9.09
N VAL A 76 -4.01 4.85 8.46
CA VAL A 76 -3.84 4.51 7.04
C VAL A 76 -4.50 5.55 6.13
N TYR A 77 -5.72 5.95 6.45
CA TYR A 77 -6.55 6.81 5.59
C TYR A 77 -6.74 8.23 6.13
N GLY A 78 -6.32 8.51 7.35
CA GLY A 78 -6.49 9.82 7.97
C GLY A 78 -5.70 10.91 7.26
N PRO A 79 -6.14 12.18 7.36
CA PRO A 79 -5.47 13.30 6.71
C PRO A 79 -4.06 13.50 7.27
N THR A 80 -3.15 13.93 6.40
CA THR A 80 -1.77 14.29 6.73
C THR A 80 -1.47 15.70 6.20
N THR A 81 -0.42 16.34 6.69
CA THR A 81 -0.06 17.70 6.28
C THR A 81 0.77 17.76 5.00
N GLY A 82 1.38 16.64 4.60
CA GLY A 82 2.19 16.50 3.39
C GLY A 82 1.62 15.46 2.42
N ALA A 83 2.23 15.36 1.24
CA ALA A 83 1.92 14.31 0.28
C ALA A 83 2.52 12.97 0.74
N GLU A 84 1.67 11.98 0.92
CA GLU A 84 2.04 10.67 1.42
C GLU A 84 1.50 9.55 0.55
N LEU A 85 2.10 8.38 0.67
CA LEU A 85 1.70 7.17 -0.03
C LEU A 85 1.47 6.03 0.96
N ARG A 86 0.44 5.23 0.69
CA ARG A 86 0.18 3.93 1.31
C ARG A 86 0.10 2.87 0.22
N LEU A 87 0.93 1.84 0.33
CA LEU A 87 0.79 0.64 -0.48
C LEU A 87 0.24 -0.47 0.41
N ILE A 88 -0.84 -1.12 -0.01
CA ILE A 88 -1.56 -2.10 0.81
C ILE A 88 -1.67 -3.43 0.08
N THR A 89 -1.33 -4.51 0.77
CA THR A 89 -1.55 -5.89 0.32
C THR A 89 -2.02 -6.78 1.46
N CYS A 90 -2.50 -7.98 1.12
CA CYS A 90 -2.78 -9.02 2.12
C CYS A 90 -1.47 -9.60 2.68
N GLY A 91 -1.45 -9.96 3.97
CA GLY A 91 -0.28 -10.60 4.59
C GLY A 91 -0.64 -11.45 5.81
N GLY A 92 0.36 -11.87 6.58
CA GLY A 92 0.16 -12.79 7.69
C GLY A 92 -0.21 -14.20 7.23
N THR A 93 -0.90 -14.96 8.07
CA THR A 93 -1.21 -16.37 7.78
C THR A 93 -2.43 -16.47 6.87
N PHE A 94 -2.43 -17.40 5.91
CA PHE A 94 -3.62 -17.71 5.14
C PHE A 94 -4.59 -18.60 5.93
N ASP A 95 -5.73 -18.05 6.34
CA ASP A 95 -6.82 -18.81 6.93
C ASP A 95 -7.65 -19.50 5.83
N ARG A 96 -7.55 -20.83 5.77
CA ARG A 96 -8.26 -21.65 4.78
C ARG A 96 -9.77 -21.69 4.98
N SER A 97 -10.25 -21.55 6.21
CA SER A 97 -11.68 -21.54 6.52
C SER A 97 -12.34 -20.24 6.03
N ARG A 98 -11.65 -19.11 6.21
CA ARG A 98 -12.09 -17.79 5.75
C ARG A 98 -11.67 -17.48 4.32
N ARG A 99 -10.81 -18.31 3.72
CA ARG A 99 -10.17 -18.11 2.40
C ARG A 99 -9.53 -16.72 2.29
N SER A 100 -8.88 -16.28 3.36
CA SER A 100 -8.28 -14.96 3.46
C SER A 100 -7.04 -15.01 4.33
N TYR A 101 -6.07 -14.18 3.95
CA TYR A 101 -5.00 -13.72 4.83
C TYR A 101 -5.55 -13.05 6.10
N THR A 102 -4.87 -13.23 7.23
CA THR A 102 -5.28 -12.69 8.54
C THR A 102 -4.98 -11.20 8.67
N ASP A 103 -4.01 -10.70 7.92
CA ASP A 103 -3.48 -9.35 8.09
C ASP A 103 -3.49 -8.57 6.77
N ASN A 104 -3.28 -7.27 6.87
CA ASN A 104 -2.84 -6.42 5.77
C ASN A 104 -1.45 -5.87 6.08
N VAL A 105 -0.56 -5.90 5.09
CA VAL A 105 0.72 -5.19 5.13
C VAL A 105 0.52 -3.82 4.50
N VAL A 106 0.99 -2.79 5.18
CA VAL A 106 0.93 -1.40 4.75
C VAL A 106 2.33 -0.80 4.75
N VAL A 107 2.76 -0.33 3.58
CA VAL A 107 3.98 0.47 3.43
C VAL A 107 3.58 1.95 3.51
N PHE A 108 4.27 2.68 4.36
CA PHE A 108 4.13 4.13 4.54
C PHE A 108 5.30 4.82 3.85
N ALA A 109 5.02 5.85 3.06
CA ALA A 109 6.04 6.63 2.39
C ALA A 109 5.62 8.11 2.30
N THR A 110 6.62 9.00 2.21
CA THR A 110 6.44 10.46 2.11
C THR A 110 7.06 10.96 0.80
N ALA A 111 6.42 11.93 0.15
CA ALA A 111 6.96 12.53 -1.06
C ALA A 111 8.29 13.25 -0.77
N ARG A 112 9.22 13.20 -1.73
CA ARG A 112 10.46 13.98 -1.70
C ARG A 112 10.26 15.40 -2.19
#